data_AF-C7M5T6-F1
#
_entry.id   AF-C7M5T6-F1
#
_cell.length_a   1.000
_cell.length_b   1.000
_cell.length_c   1.000
_cell.angle_alpha   90.00
_cell.angle_beta   90.00
_cell.angle_gamma   90.00
#
_symmetry.space_group_name_H-M   'P 1'
#
loop_
_entity.id
_entity.type
_entity.pdbx_description
1 polymer ?
#
loop_
_entity_poly.entity_id
_entity_poly.type
_entity_poly.pdbx_seq_one_letter_code
_entity_poly.pdbx_strand_id
1 'polypeptide(L)'
;MRKSIIILFLIIGGVLVSCKKDELFIPKKEDPIPPKKEDPFTPPYQSNLNDFEVSLSKTNNLRAEVTATFSGETSFHIAYWEVNHPAQVQQTNTYQGKGIERKTLLFLKPDRQYSCQIITEKGDKSAVKTFKTKSVEAFLPNATLLIDDLKEDIGGYFFANARMNGTKAIYLTDTKGVVVWYEQVPEEPLVVNYDAQRQQFYILTNPAYPVGSPYTFNAKSIKIIDLFGEVVFQKDFATVPALNGREVHHECRPMPDGSIGLVTYIDKTFDLTAQGGTTTDIVKGDGFVIMNRRGEITQQWSCFDYVDPTTDPNIKIQGVKKDWLHANSFNYDSEGNYYMTFNRYGELWKIDGKTGKLLYRIGENGTIKPEKKYFTHGMHCANPKAPNEVLVIDNARSDSDTGSRAILYKVNEQSKTVTVPMAVALPKDLSSSNRSNAQFIGEDLLLITLSTKKQIIITDRNETPTIKRSFMLPFTFYRAQYIPTIKY
;
A
#
# COMPACT_ATOMS: atom_id res chain seq x y z
N MET A 1 -17.11 22.71 49.94
CA MET A 1 -18.06 21.58 49.93
C MET A 1 -17.50 20.47 49.04
N ARG A 2 -16.91 19.43 49.65
CA ARG A 2 -16.42 18.24 48.95
C ARG A 2 -17.60 17.29 48.73
N LYS A 3 -17.83 16.84 47.51
CA LYS A 3 -18.79 15.75 47.21
C LYS A 3 -18.01 14.54 46.69
N SER A 4 -18.08 13.47 47.46
CA SER A 4 -17.66 12.12 47.13
C SER A 4 -18.61 11.48 46.13
N ILE A 5 -18.11 10.62 45.24
CA ILE A 5 -18.92 9.63 44.52
C ILE A 5 -18.32 8.25 44.79
N ILE A 6 -19.25 7.37 45.14
CA ILE A 6 -19.11 6.00 45.63
C ILE A 6 -19.05 5.04 44.44
N ILE A 7 -18.13 4.07 44.46
CA ILE A 7 -18.13 2.91 43.55
C ILE A 7 -18.56 1.69 44.36
N LEU A 8 -19.61 1.04 43.87
CA LEU A 8 -20.26 -0.15 44.41
C LEU A 8 -19.54 -1.40 43.88
N PHE A 9 -19.05 -2.28 44.75
CA PHE A 9 -18.64 -3.64 44.39
C PHE A 9 -19.52 -4.65 45.10
N LEU A 10 -20.12 -5.54 44.31
CA LEU A 10 -20.97 -6.64 44.74
C LEU A 10 -20.15 -7.78 45.36
N ILE A 11 -20.66 -8.29 46.48
CA ILE A 11 -20.14 -9.38 47.29
C ILE A 11 -20.79 -10.70 46.86
N ILE A 12 -19.98 -11.74 46.66
CA ILE A 12 -20.30 -13.15 46.91
C ILE A 12 -18.99 -13.72 47.48
N GLY A 13 -18.83 -14.05 48.76
CA GLY A 13 -19.56 -15.06 49.52
C GLY A 13 -18.66 -16.29 49.67
N GLY A 14 -17.77 -16.28 50.68
CA GLY A 14 -16.79 -17.34 50.91
C GLY A 14 -17.28 -18.46 51.83
N VAL A 15 -16.55 -19.58 51.82
CA VAL A 15 -16.52 -20.54 52.93
C VAL A 15 -15.06 -20.90 53.23
N LEU A 16 -14.67 -20.68 54.49
CA LEU A 16 -13.37 -20.97 55.09
C LEU A 16 -13.13 -22.47 55.22
N VAL A 17 -11.86 -22.89 55.08
CA VAL A 17 -11.27 -23.89 56.00
C VAL A 17 -9.84 -23.47 56.40
N SER A 18 -9.61 -23.59 57.71
CA SER A 18 -8.48 -23.23 58.57
C SER A 18 -7.10 -23.77 58.19
N CYS A 19 -6.06 -22.92 58.31
CA CYS A 19 -4.66 -23.32 58.43
C CYS A 19 -4.28 -23.58 59.90
N LYS A 20 -3.64 -24.73 60.18
CA LYS A 20 -2.77 -24.94 61.35
C LYS A 20 -1.38 -25.35 60.86
N LYS A 21 -0.37 -24.83 61.57
CA LYS A 21 1.06 -24.94 61.28
C LYS A 21 1.71 -26.17 61.95
N ASP A 22 2.77 -26.62 61.27
CA ASP A 22 4.00 -27.29 61.72
C ASP A 22 3.94 -28.72 62.26
N GLU A 23 4.62 -29.64 61.55
CA GLU A 23 5.66 -30.52 62.11
C GLU A 23 6.51 -31.18 61.00
N LEU A 24 7.84 -31.20 61.19
CA LEU A 24 8.80 -31.91 60.34
C LEU A 24 8.55 -33.43 60.39
N PHE A 25 8.51 -34.09 59.23
CA PHE A 25 8.55 -35.56 59.15
C PHE A 25 9.66 -36.02 58.19
N ILE A 26 10.54 -36.87 58.73
CA ILE A 26 11.63 -37.60 58.06
C ILE A 26 11.01 -38.74 57.21
N PRO A 27 11.52 -39.04 56.00
CA PRO A 27 10.82 -39.90 55.04
C PRO A 27 10.88 -41.38 55.43
N LYS A 28 9.76 -42.09 55.26
CA LYS A 28 9.74 -43.56 55.18
C LYS A 28 9.86 -43.98 53.71
N LYS A 29 10.75 -44.95 53.45
CA LYS A 29 10.87 -45.69 52.18
C LYS A 29 9.51 -46.30 51.84
N GLU A 30 8.98 -45.97 50.66
CA GLU A 30 7.91 -46.74 50.02
C GLU A 30 8.47 -47.47 48.79
N ASP A 31 7.96 -48.68 48.62
CA ASP A 31 8.41 -49.73 47.69
C ASP A 31 8.24 -49.36 46.20
N PRO A 32 9.01 -49.98 45.29
CA PRO A 32 9.00 -49.61 43.88
C PRO A 32 7.65 -49.90 43.21
N ILE A 33 7.10 -48.88 42.55
CA ILE A 33 5.96 -48.99 41.64
C ILE A 33 6.35 -49.90 40.46
N PRO A 34 5.59 -50.95 40.12
CA PRO A 34 5.90 -51.79 38.98
C PRO A 34 5.67 -51.01 37.66
N PRO A 35 6.46 -51.28 36.60
CA PRO A 35 6.32 -50.56 35.34
C PRO A 35 4.93 -50.78 34.75
N LYS A 36 4.25 -49.70 34.36
CA LYS A 36 3.04 -49.76 33.54
C LYS A 36 3.41 -50.47 32.23
N LYS A 37 2.72 -51.58 31.94
CA LYS A 37 2.74 -52.23 30.63
C LYS A 37 2.27 -51.23 29.58
N GLU A 38 3.08 -51.02 28.56
CA GLU A 38 2.67 -50.36 27.32
C GLU A 38 1.58 -51.21 26.65
N ASP A 39 0.45 -50.58 26.27
CA ASP A 39 -0.54 -51.18 25.40
C ASP A 39 0.08 -51.38 24.00
N PRO A 40 0.17 -52.62 23.49
CA PRO A 40 0.53 -52.84 22.11
C PRO A 40 -0.72 -52.63 21.24
N PHE A 41 -0.55 -51.93 20.13
CA PHE A 41 -1.56 -51.62 19.10
C PHE A 41 -2.40 -50.37 19.31
N THR A 42 -1.73 -49.21 19.25
CA THR A 42 -2.31 -48.10 18.49
C THR A 42 -1.95 -48.35 17.02
N PRO A 43 -2.90 -48.50 16.07
CA PRO A 43 -2.54 -48.61 14.66
C PRO A 43 -1.71 -47.38 14.26
N PRO A 44 -0.70 -47.50 13.37
CA PRO A 44 0.05 -46.34 12.92
C PRO A 44 -0.97 -45.36 12.34
N TYR A 45 -1.03 -44.18 12.95
CA TYR A 45 -1.90 -43.11 12.50
C TYR A 45 -1.53 -42.82 11.03
N GLN A 46 -2.40 -43.19 10.09
CA GLN A 46 -2.20 -42.90 8.68
C GLN A 46 -2.41 -41.41 8.50
N SER A 47 -1.34 -40.71 8.10
CA SER A 47 -1.45 -39.33 7.64
C SER A 47 -2.51 -39.25 6.55
N ASN A 48 -3.38 -38.24 6.63
CA ASN A 48 -4.36 -37.98 5.58
C ASN A 48 -3.70 -37.50 4.27
N LEU A 49 -2.39 -37.26 4.26
CA LEU A 49 -1.60 -36.92 3.08
C LEU A 49 -0.94 -38.18 2.49
N ASN A 50 -1.23 -38.46 1.22
CA ASN A 50 -0.66 -39.60 0.49
C ASN A 50 0.69 -39.27 -0.14
N ASP A 51 0.73 -38.20 -0.94
CA ASP A 51 1.94 -37.67 -1.60
C ASP A 51 1.68 -36.22 -2.03
N PHE A 52 2.74 -35.49 -2.34
CA PHE A 52 2.65 -34.17 -2.97
C PHE A 52 3.81 -33.93 -3.91
N GLU A 53 3.61 -33.28 -5.04
CA GLU A 53 4.67 -32.86 -5.94
C GLU A 53 4.81 -31.34 -5.94
N VAL A 54 6.03 -30.86 -6.21
CA VAL A 54 6.31 -29.44 -6.40
C VAL A 54 7.08 -29.25 -7.70
N SER A 55 6.66 -28.27 -8.50
CA SER A 55 7.36 -27.88 -9.72
C SER A 55 7.31 -26.37 -9.91
N LEU A 56 8.26 -25.81 -10.63
CA LEU A 56 8.22 -24.39 -10.94
C LEU A 56 7.02 -24.08 -11.85
N SER A 57 6.37 -22.94 -11.64
CA SER A 57 5.29 -22.49 -12.51
C SER A 57 5.80 -22.29 -13.94
N LYS A 58 4.99 -22.68 -14.92
CA LYS A 58 5.34 -22.58 -16.34
C LYS A 58 5.23 -21.15 -16.88
N THR A 59 4.47 -20.30 -16.21
CA THR A 59 4.13 -18.94 -16.64
C THR A 59 4.76 -17.86 -15.79
N ASN A 60 5.36 -18.21 -14.64
CA ASN A 60 5.97 -17.24 -13.73
C ASN A 60 7.24 -17.82 -13.06
N ASN A 61 8.39 -17.21 -13.32
CA ASN A 61 9.70 -17.66 -12.82
C ASN A 61 9.85 -17.64 -11.29
N LEU A 62 8.98 -16.93 -10.57
CA LEU A 62 9.03 -16.76 -9.11
C LEU A 62 7.82 -17.39 -8.40
N ARG A 63 7.16 -18.36 -9.04
CA ARG A 63 6.08 -19.17 -8.46
C ARG A 63 6.41 -20.66 -8.57
N ALA A 64 5.95 -21.45 -7.60
CA ALA A 64 6.00 -22.90 -7.67
C ALA A 64 4.61 -23.50 -7.44
N GLU A 65 4.25 -24.51 -8.22
CA GLU A 65 2.98 -25.23 -8.11
C GLU A 65 3.16 -26.48 -7.27
N VAL A 66 2.33 -26.63 -6.25
CA VAL A 66 2.26 -27.77 -5.35
C VAL A 66 0.96 -28.53 -5.63
N THR A 67 1.08 -29.81 -5.99
CA THR A 67 -0.08 -30.71 -6.15
C THR A 67 -0.02 -31.75 -5.04
N ALA A 68 -1.01 -31.76 -4.16
CA ALA A 68 -1.07 -32.68 -3.02
C ALA A 68 -2.28 -33.60 -3.14
N THR A 69 -2.14 -34.86 -2.73
CA THR A 69 -3.25 -35.82 -2.71
C THR A 69 -3.55 -36.26 -1.28
N PHE A 70 -4.80 -36.06 -0.86
CA PHE A 70 -5.29 -36.41 0.47
C PHE A 70 -6.29 -37.57 0.41
N SER A 71 -6.14 -38.52 1.33
CA SER A 71 -7.05 -39.68 1.49
C SER A 71 -8.34 -39.33 2.25
N GLY A 72 -8.34 -38.22 2.99
CA GLY A 72 -9.49 -37.72 3.74
C GLY A 72 -9.45 -36.20 3.89
N GLU A 73 -10.54 -35.64 4.42
CA GLU A 73 -10.60 -34.19 4.71
C GLU A 73 -9.58 -33.84 5.80
N THR A 74 -8.78 -32.81 5.54
CA THR A 74 -7.83 -32.26 6.52
C THR A 74 -7.52 -30.80 6.21
N SER A 75 -7.33 -29.99 7.24
CA SER A 75 -6.68 -28.70 7.07
C SER A 75 -5.18 -28.90 6.87
N PHE A 76 -4.56 -28.08 6.02
CA PHE A 76 -3.11 -28.11 5.79
C PHE A 76 -2.57 -26.73 5.41
N HIS A 77 -1.28 -26.52 5.61
CA HIS A 77 -0.53 -25.41 5.01
C HIS A 77 0.79 -25.94 4.43
N ILE A 78 1.43 -25.13 3.59
CA ILE A 78 2.73 -25.48 3.02
C ILE A 78 3.77 -24.57 3.67
N ALA A 79 4.77 -25.17 4.31
CA ALA A 79 5.94 -24.46 4.82
C ALA A 79 7.05 -24.52 3.75
N TYR A 80 7.70 -23.40 3.47
CA TYR A 80 8.80 -23.33 2.50
C TYR A 80 9.89 -22.35 2.94
N TRP A 81 11.14 -22.64 2.59
CA TRP A 81 12.32 -21.88 2.99
C TRP A 81 13.45 -22.01 1.98
N GLU A 82 14.37 -21.05 1.94
CA GLU A 82 15.61 -21.19 1.17
C GLU A 82 16.47 -22.28 1.81
N VAL A 83 17.02 -23.21 1.01
CA VAL A 83 17.84 -24.34 1.51
C VAL A 83 18.98 -23.88 2.41
N ASN A 84 19.61 -22.74 2.06
CA ASN A 84 20.73 -22.18 2.82
C ASN A 84 20.30 -21.36 4.05
N HIS A 85 18.99 -21.15 4.25
CA HIS A 85 18.43 -20.40 5.38
C HIS A 85 17.24 -21.15 6.01
N PRO A 86 17.44 -22.37 6.55
CA PRO A 86 16.34 -23.23 7.04
C PRO A 86 15.56 -22.67 8.22
N ALA A 87 16.08 -21.65 8.90
CA ALA A 87 15.37 -20.95 9.97
C ALA A 87 14.34 -19.91 9.46
N GLN A 88 14.43 -19.48 8.19
CA GLN A 88 13.55 -18.46 7.60
C GLN A 88 12.39 -19.11 6.86
N VAL A 89 11.46 -19.68 7.63
CA VAL A 89 10.30 -20.40 7.09
C VAL A 89 9.18 -19.42 6.76
N GLN A 90 8.71 -19.47 5.51
CA GLN A 90 7.43 -18.89 5.09
C GLN A 90 6.37 -19.98 5.11
N GLN A 91 5.12 -19.59 5.33
CA GLN A 91 3.98 -20.48 5.36
C GLN A 91 2.86 -19.88 4.52
N THR A 92 2.11 -20.76 3.87
CA THR A 92 0.84 -20.40 3.26
C THR A 92 -0.25 -20.24 4.31
N ASN A 93 -1.38 -19.67 3.90
CA ASN A 93 -2.63 -19.75 4.61
C ASN A 93 -3.01 -21.22 4.81
N THR A 94 -3.85 -21.46 5.81
CA THR A 94 -4.43 -22.79 6.02
C THR A 94 -5.53 -23.03 4.98
N TYR A 95 -5.42 -24.14 4.28
CA TYR A 95 -6.37 -24.63 3.31
C TYR A 95 -7.12 -25.85 3.85
N GLN A 96 -8.30 -26.11 3.30
CA GLN A 96 -8.96 -27.40 3.44
C GLN A 96 -8.57 -28.28 2.24
N GLY A 97 -8.17 -29.52 2.49
CA GLY A 97 -7.76 -30.46 1.45
C GLY A 97 -8.59 -31.73 1.46
N LYS A 98 -9.01 -32.16 0.27
CA LYS A 98 -9.68 -33.46 0.02
C LYS A 98 -9.38 -33.93 -1.39
N GLY A 99 -8.88 -35.16 -1.56
CA GLY A 99 -8.46 -35.63 -2.89
C GLY A 99 -7.29 -34.81 -3.42
N ILE A 100 -7.33 -34.36 -4.67
CA ILE A 100 -6.23 -33.63 -5.30
C ILE A 100 -6.41 -32.12 -5.11
N GLU A 101 -5.48 -31.50 -4.39
CA GLU A 101 -5.37 -30.06 -4.20
C GLU A 101 -4.21 -29.49 -5.00
N ARG A 102 -4.41 -28.29 -5.55
CA ARG A 102 -3.35 -27.52 -6.23
C ARG A 102 -3.22 -26.15 -5.58
N LYS A 103 -2.01 -25.80 -5.16
CA LYS A 103 -1.69 -24.50 -4.53
C LYS A 103 -0.41 -23.94 -5.14
N THR A 104 -0.28 -22.61 -5.15
CA THR A 104 0.86 -21.92 -5.75
C THR A 104 1.64 -21.20 -4.67
N LEU A 105 2.93 -21.50 -4.52
CA LEU A 105 3.90 -20.79 -3.66
C LEU A 105 4.27 -19.44 -4.27
N LEU A 106 4.22 -18.39 -3.44
CA LEU A 106 4.52 -17.01 -3.79
C LEU A 106 5.75 -16.50 -3.01
N PHE A 107 6.20 -15.27 -3.30
CA PHE A 107 7.28 -14.58 -2.59
C PHE A 107 8.64 -15.30 -2.64
N LEU A 108 8.92 -15.95 -3.77
CA LEU A 108 10.17 -16.65 -4.01
C LEU A 108 11.20 -15.72 -4.65
N LYS A 109 12.43 -15.72 -4.14
CA LYS A 109 13.55 -14.95 -4.70
C LYS A 109 14.10 -15.63 -5.96
N PRO A 110 14.65 -14.86 -6.91
CA PRO A 110 15.26 -15.40 -8.13
C PRO A 110 16.53 -16.19 -7.83
N ASP A 111 16.80 -17.21 -8.63
CA ASP A 111 18.04 -18.01 -8.58
C ASP A 111 18.34 -18.57 -7.18
N ARG A 112 17.31 -19.12 -6.52
CA ARG A 112 17.40 -19.73 -5.20
C ARG A 112 16.87 -21.15 -5.19
N GLN A 113 17.50 -21.98 -4.39
CA GLN A 113 17.02 -23.32 -4.09
C GLN A 113 16.13 -23.25 -2.85
N TYR A 114 14.91 -23.76 -2.99
CA TYR A 114 13.90 -23.81 -1.95
C TYR A 114 13.63 -25.24 -1.53
N SER A 115 13.27 -25.41 -0.27
CA SER A 115 12.65 -26.59 0.30
C SER A 115 11.20 -26.27 0.63
N CYS A 116 10.32 -27.27 0.53
CA CYS A 116 8.95 -27.17 1.02
C CYS A 116 8.46 -28.50 1.60
N GLN A 117 7.49 -28.41 2.50
CA GLN A 117 6.77 -29.55 3.06
C GLN A 117 5.33 -29.15 3.38
N ILE A 118 4.43 -30.13 3.33
CA ILE A 118 3.05 -29.98 3.79
C ILE A 118 2.99 -30.29 5.28
N ILE A 119 2.27 -29.45 6.02
CA ILE A 119 2.00 -29.64 7.44
C ILE A 119 0.48 -29.68 7.62
N THR A 120 -0.04 -30.79 8.14
CA THR A 120 -1.47 -30.93 8.47
C THR A 120 -1.78 -30.29 9.82
N GLU A 121 -3.07 -30.05 10.10
CA GLU A 121 -3.53 -29.53 11.41
C GLU A 121 -3.08 -30.38 12.61
N LYS A 122 -2.94 -31.69 12.41
CA LYS A 122 -2.48 -32.63 13.44
C LYS A 122 -0.97 -32.59 13.65
N GLY A 123 -0.25 -31.77 12.88
CA GLY A 123 1.19 -31.62 12.94
C GLY A 123 1.96 -32.64 12.12
N ASP A 124 1.27 -33.47 11.32
CA ASP A 124 1.94 -34.42 10.42
C ASP A 124 2.70 -33.64 9.36
N LYS A 125 3.97 -33.99 9.16
CA LYS A 125 4.85 -33.36 8.18
C LYS A 125 5.12 -34.33 7.05
N SER A 126 4.97 -33.87 5.82
CA SER A 126 5.43 -34.61 4.65
C SER A 126 6.96 -34.72 4.63
N ALA A 127 7.49 -35.58 3.75
CA ALA A 127 8.88 -35.46 3.35
C ALA A 127 9.15 -34.06 2.76
N VAL A 128 10.39 -33.57 2.90
CA VAL A 128 10.81 -32.30 2.30
C VAL A 128 11.09 -32.52 0.82
N LYS A 129 10.51 -31.70 -0.06
CA LYS A 129 10.83 -31.64 -1.49
C LYS A 129 11.53 -30.33 -1.81
N THR A 130 12.44 -30.35 -2.79
CA THR A 130 13.20 -29.17 -3.20
C THR A 130 12.93 -28.78 -4.64
N PHE A 131 13.07 -27.50 -4.94
CA PHE A 131 12.97 -26.94 -6.28
C PHE A 131 13.86 -25.69 -6.38
N LYS A 132 14.14 -25.23 -7.60
CA LYS A 132 14.96 -24.05 -7.85
C LYS A 132 14.19 -23.03 -8.69
N THR A 133 14.13 -21.79 -8.24
CA THR A 133 13.58 -20.68 -9.02
C THR A 133 14.52 -20.32 -10.17
N LYS A 134 13.97 -19.72 -11.21
CA LYS A 134 14.74 -19.14 -12.32
C LYS A 134 15.16 -17.71 -11.97
N SER A 135 15.98 -17.13 -12.82
CA SER A 135 16.23 -15.69 -12.79
C SER A 135 14.93 -14.90 -12.96
N VAL A 136 14.91 -13.71 -12.36
CA VAL A 136 13.83 -12.74 -12.59
C VAL A 136 13.77 -12.40 -14.08
N GLU A 137 12.57 -12.20 -14.60
CA GLU A 137 12.38 -11.81 -16.00
C GLU A 137 13.12 -10.51 -16.32
N ALA A 138 13.79 -10.45 -17.48
CA ALA A 138 14.65 -9.33 -17.85
C ALA A 138 13.91 -7.98 -17.97
N PHE A 139 12.58 -8.02 -18.14
CA PHE A 139 11.75 -6.82 -18.18
C PHE A 139 11.50 -6.20 -16.81
N LEU A 140 11.71 -6.94 -15.72
CA LEU A 140 11.49 -6.47 -14.35
C LEU A 140 12.71 -5.68 -13.86
N PRO A 141 12.51 -4.72 -12.95
CA PRO A 141 13.60 -3.90 -12.46
C PRO A 141 14.55 -4.72 -11.58
N ASN A 142 15.83 -4.68 -11.92
CA ASN A 142 16.89 -5.10 -11.01
C ASN A 142 17.42 -3.86 -10.28
N ALA A 143 17.17 -3.78 -8.97
CA ALA A 143 17.56 -2.63 -8.18
C ALA A 143 19.08 -2.64 -7.89
N THR A 144 19.70 -1.47 -7.96
CA THR A 144 21.09 -1.27 -7.52
C THR A 144 21.09 -0.64 -6.15
N LEU A 145 21.55 -1.38 -5.14
CA LEU A 145 21.75 -0.86 -3.79
C LEU A 145 22.88 0.18 -3.78
N LEU A 146 22.59 1.37 -3.27
CA LEU A 146 23.55 2.49 -3.22
C LEU A 146 24.07 2.74 -1.80
N ILE A 147 23.17 2.68 -0.81
CA ILE A 147 23.47 2.86 0.61
C ILE A 147 22.76 1.74 1.36
N ASP A 148 23.44 1.12 2.33
CA ASP A 148 22.88 0.08 3.20
C ASP A 148 23.44 0.14 4.63
N ASP A 149 23.02 1.17 5.37
CA ASP A 149 23.38 1.40 6.78
C ASP A 149 22.29 0.93 7.76
N LEU A 150 21.21 0.35 7.22
CA LEU A 150 20.08 -0.15 8.01
C LEU A 150 20.42 -1.54 8.57
N LYS A 151 20.87 -1.55 9.83
CA LYS A 151 21.33 -2.77 10.53
C LYS A 151 20.22 -3.79 10.79
N GLU A 152 19.00 -3.31 11.05
CA GLU A 152 17.84 -4.15 11.33
C GLU A 152 17.04 -4.42 10.05
N ASP A 153 16.50 -5.63 9.94
CA ASP A 153 15.56 -5.94 8.88
C ASP A 153 14.19 -5.37 9.23
N ILE A 154 13.76 -4.37 8.47
CA ILE A 154 12.43 -3.76 8.62
C ILE A 154 11.30 -4.66 8.09
N GLY A 155 11.64 -5.77 7.42
CA GLY A 155 10.68 -6.69 6.83
C GLY A 155 9.74 -6.04 5.80
N GLY A 156 8.83 -6.83 5.24
CA GLY A 156 7.84 -6.34 4.29
C GLY A 156 8.36 -6.15 2.86
N TYR A 157 7.64 -5.34 2.09
CA TYR A 157 7.78 -5.25 0.63
C TYR A 157 7.63 -3.83 0.11
N PHE A 158 8.22 -3.55 -1.05
CA PHE A 158 7.91 -2.38 -1.85
C PHE A 158 7.09 -2.75 -3.08
N PHE A 159 5.93 -2.11 -3.25
CA PHE A 159 5.02 -2.31 -4.36
C PHE A 159 5.08 -1.17 -5.36
N ALA A 160 5.29 -1.49 -6.64
CA ALA A 160 5.32 -0.51 -7.70
C ALA A 160 4.89 -1.11 -9.04
N ASN A 161 4.65 -0.23 -10.01
CA ASN A 161 4.47 -0.59 -11.42
C ASN A 161 5.76 -0.41 -12.22
N ALA A 162 5.93 -1.22 -13.26
CA ALA A 162 6.93 -1.07 -14.30
C ALA A 162 6.22 -0.98 -15.65
N ARG A 163 6.40 0.15 -16.32
CA ARG A 163 5.73 0.43 -17.61
C ARG A 163 6.61 1.06 -18.69
N MET A 164 7.92 1.11 -18.46
CA MET A 164 8.88 1.68 -19.40
C MET A 164 9.53 0.59 -20.25
N ASN A 165 10.05 0.96 -21.43
CA ASN A 165 10.81 0.08 -22.31
C ASN A 165 10.06 -1.22 -22.69
N GLY A 166 8.74 -1.13 -22.87
CA GLY A 166 7.89 -2.27 -23.21
C GLY A 166 7.52 -3.16 -22.03
N THR A 167 8.08 -2.92 -20.83
CA THR A 167 7.63 -3.58 -19.61
C THR A 167 6.18 -3.24 -19.33
N LYS A 168 5.39 -4.22 -18.92
CA LYS A 168 3.98 -4.05 -18.58
C LYS A 168 3.65 -4.95 -17.39
N ALA A 169 4.06 -4.53 -16.20
CA ALA A 169 3.95 -5.37 -15.02
C ALA A 169 3.78 -4.55 -13.74
N ILE A 170 3.25 -5.21 -12.72
CA ILE A 170 3.32 -4.75 -11.33
C ILE A 170 4.17 -5.75 -10.55
N TYR A 171 4.89 -5.29 -9.54
CA TYR A 171 5.84 -6.13 -8.82
C TYR A 171 6.00 -5.72 -7.37
N LEU A 172 6.43 -6.68 -6.57
CA LEU A 172 6.88 -6.50 -5.20
C LEU A 172 8.36 -6.82 -5.11
N THR A 173 9.12 -5.96 -4.45
CA THR A 173 10.47 -6.29 -3.98
C THR A 173 10.46 -6.53 -2.49
N ASP A 174 11.43 -7.30 -1.99
CA ASP A 174 11.81 -7.19 -0.58
C ASP A 174 12.42 -5.81 -0.28
N THR A 175 12.77 -5.55 0.98
CA THR A 175 13.31 -4.26 1.43
C THR A 175 14.78 -4.02 1.07
N LYS A 176 15.38 -4.94 0.30
CA LYS A 176 16.69 -4.80 -0.33
C LYS A 176 16.58 -4.59 -1.85
N GLY A 177 15.37 -4.54 -2.39
CA GLY A 177 15.11 -4.30 -3.81
C GLY A 177 15.14 -5.57 -4.68
N VAL A 178 15.15 -6.77 -4.09
CA VAL A 178 15.04 -8.03 -4.83
C VAL A 178 13.58 -8.29 -5.15
N VAL A 179 13.24 -8.45 -6.43
CA VAL A 179 11.88 -8.82 -6.86
C VAL A 179 11.53 -10.21 -6.33
N VAL A 180 10.41 -10.32 -5.61
CA VAL A 180 9.92 -11.57 -5.01
C VAL A 180 8.53 -11.97 -5.52
N TRP A 181 7.83 -11.05 -6.18
CA TRP A 181 6.53 -11.31 -6.79
C TRP A 181 6.31 -10.33 -7.95
N TYR A 182 5.63 -10.77 -8.99
CA TYR A 182 5.18 -9.91 -10.08
C TYR A 182 3.97 -10.50 -10.79
N GLU A 183 3.25 -9.62 -11.48
CA GLU A 183 2.19 -9.97 -12.42
C GLU A 183 2.28 -9.12 -13.68
N GLN A 184 2.08 -9.73 -14.84
CA GLN A 184 2.02 -8.98 -16.09
C GLN A 184 0.65 -8.31 -16.24
N VAL A 185 0.65 -7.10 -16.76
CA VAL A 185 -0.56 -6.31 -17.01
C VAL A 185 -0.51 -5.80 -18.45
N PRO A 186 -0.88 -6.63 -19.44
CA PRO A 186 -0.77 -6.30 -20.87
C PRO A 186 -1.46 -4.98 -21.28
N GLU A 187 -2.47 -4.57 -20.51
CA GLU A 187 -3.20 -3.30 -20.65
C GLU A 187 -2.42 -2.07 -20.14
N GLU A 188 -1.15 -2.24 -19.75
CA GLU A 188 -0.23 -1.19 -19.27
C GLU A 188 -0.67 -0.57 -17.91
N PRO A 189 0.02 -0.90 -16.80
CA PRO A 189 -0.34 -0.40 -15.48
C PRO A 189 0.16 1.05 -15.28
N LEU A 190 -0.75 2.01 -15.10
CA LEU A 190 -0.45 3.44 -14.99
C LEU A 190 -0.19 3.88 -13.55
N VAL A 191 -1.12 3.50 -12.67
CA VAL A 191 -1.16 3.82 -11.24
C VAL A 191 -1.61 2.58 -10.51
N VAL A 192 -0.98 2.31 -9.36
CA VAL A 192 -1.24 1.10 -8.59
C VAL A 192 -1.37 1.42 -7.11
N ASN A 193 -2.26 0.70 -6.42
CA ASN A 193 -2.38 0.69 -4.96
C ASN A 193 -2.67 -0.73 -4.46
N TYR A 194 -2.23 -1.02 -3.24
CA TYR A 194 -2.54 -2.28 -2.57
C TYR A 194 -3.55 -2.08 -1.44
N ASP A 195 -4.59 -2.92 -1.42
CA ASP A 195 -5.55 -3.06 -0.32
C ASP A 195 -5.10 -4.20 0.60
N ALA A 196 -4.57 -3.86 1.78
CA ALA A 196 -4.11 -4.85 2.74
C ALA A 196 -5.25 -5.65 3.40
N GLN A 197 -6.46 -5.11 3.46
CA GLN A 197 -7.61 -5.79 4.06
C GLN A 197 -8.10 -6.94 3.19
N ARG A 198 -8.12 -6.73 1.87
CA ARG A 198 -8.59 -7.72 0.88
C ARG A 198 -7.47 -8.44 0.15
N GLN A 199 -6.22 -7.99 0.33
CA GLN A 199 -5.04 -8.49 -0.35
C GLN A 199 -5.14 -8.39 -1.87
N GLN A 200 -5.58 -7.23 -2.33
CA GLN A 200 -5.90 -6.95 -3.73
C GLN A 200 -5.09 -5.77 -4.26
N PHE A 201 -4.68 -5.85 -5.52
CA PHE A 201 -4.00 -4.78 -6.23
C PHE A 201 -4.96 -4.06 -7.16
N TYR A 202 -5.08 -2.74 -6.99
CA TYR A 202 -5.92 -1.86 -7.79
C TYR A 202 -5.03 -1.18 -8.82
N ILE A 203 -5.45 -1.22 -10.07
CA ILE A 203 -4.60 -0.87 -11.21
C ILE A 203 -5.42 -0.03 -12.19
N LEU A 204 -5.01 1.21 -12.41
CA LEU A 204 -5.46 1.96 -13.58
C LEU A 204 -4.72 1.45 -14.81
N THR A 205 -5.47 1.12 -15.86
CA THR A 205 -4.97 0.51 -17.09
C THR A 205 -5.52 1.19 -18.33
N ASN A 206 -5.03 0.77 -19.50
CA ASN A 206 -5.39 1.28 -20.82
C ASN A 206 -5.19 2.80 -20.89
N PRO A 207 -3.93 3.26 -21.04
CA PRO A 207 -3.63 4.69 -21.12
C PRO A 207 -4.50 5.40 -22.15
N ALA A 208 -4.90 6.62 -21.82
CA ALA A 208 -5.37 7.56 -22.82
C ALA A 208 -4.20 7.97 -23.74
N TYR A 209 -4.45 8.91 -24.66
CA TYR A 209 -3.37 9.36 -25.54
C TYR A 209 -2.40 10.33 -24.82
N PRO A 210 -1.10 10.27 -25.13
CA PRO A 210 -0.43 9.27 -25.99
C PRO A 210 -0.19 7.94 -25.27
N VAL A 211 -0.50 6.82 -25.93
CA VAL A 211 -0.23 5.46 -25.44
C VAL A 211 1.29 5.20 -25.40
N GLY A 212 1.79 4.51 -24.37
CA GLY A 212 3.20 4.19 -24.21
C GLY A 212 4.09 5.36 -23.73
N SER A 213 3.50 6.53 -23.44
CA SER A 213 4.24 7.65 -22.85
C SER A 213 4.39 7.47 -21.33
N PRO A 214 5.60 7.68 -20.77
CA PRO A 214 5.83 7.61 -19.32
C PRO A 214 5.16 8.74 -18.53
N TYR A 215 4.48 9.68 -19.22
CA TYR A 215 3.77 10.83 -18.67
C TYR A 215 2.25 10.74 -18.80
N THR A 216 1.72 9.65 -19.38
CA THR A 216 0.27 9.45 -19.47
C THR A 216 -0.24 8.79 -18.20
N PHE A 217 -1.10 9.48 -17.45
CA PHE A 217 -1.72 8.95 -16.23
C PHE A 217 -3.25 8.96 -16.28
N ASN A 218 -3.81 9.36 -17.42
CA ASN A 218 -5.24 9.24 -17.70
C ASN A 218 -5.51 7.81 -18.14
N ALA A 219 -6.52 7.20 -17.56
CA ALA A 219 -6.84 5.79 -17.71
C ALA A 219 -8.19 5.63 -18.40
N LYS A 220 -8.34 4.56 -19.19
CA LYS A 220 -9.63 4.17 -19.78
C LYS A 220 -10.30 3.03 -19.01
N SER A 221 -9.58 2.34 -18.13
CA SER A 221 -10.14 1.27 -17.32
C SER A 221 -9.46 1.12 -15.97
N ILE A 222 -10.13 0.37 -15.11
CA ILE A 222 -9.59 -0.15 -13.86
C ILE A 222 -9.65 -1.67 -13.86
N LYS A 223 -8.61 -2.28 -13.27
CA LYS A 223 -8.51 -3.71 -12.99
C LYS A 223 -8.12 -3.89 -11.52
N ILE A 224 -8.74 -4.86 -10.86
CA ILE A 224 -8.34 -5.32 -9.54
C ILE A 224 -7.99 -6.81 -9.65
N ILE A 225 -6.83 -7.18 -9.14
CA ILE A 225 -6.38 -8.57 -9.09
C ILE A 225 -6.02 -8.99 -7.66
N ASP A 226 -6.03 -10.29 -7.38
CA ASP A 226 -5.51 -10.84 -6.13
C ASP A 226 -4.00 -11.16 -6.20
N LEU A 227 -3.47 -11.80 -5.15
CA LEU A 227 -2.06 -12.22 -5.07
C LEU A 227 -1.66 -13.28 -6.11
N PHE A 228 -2.61 -14.01 -6.68
CA PHE A 228 -2.37 -15.06 -7.68
C PHE A 228 -2.48 -14.54 -9.12
N GLY A 229 -2.89 -13.29 -9.30
CA GLY A 229 -3.09 -12.66 -10.59
C GLY A 229 -4.51 -12.82 -11.14
N GLU A 230 -5.43 -13.40 -10.35
CA GLU A 230 -6.82 -13.57 -10.76
C GLU A 230 -7.54 -12.23 -10.77
N VAL A 231 -8.28 -11.97 -11.84
CA VAL A 231 -9.05 -10.72 -11.99
C VAL A 231 -10.31 -10.80 -11.13
N VAL A 232 -10.33 -10.04 -10.04
CA VAL A 232 -11.49 -9.98 -9.12
C VAL A 232 -12.50 -8.89 -9.49
N PHE A 233 -12.08 -7.90 -10.29
CA PHE A 233 -12.94 -6.84 -10.81
C PHE A 233 -12.26 -6.15 -12.00
N GLN A 234 -13.04 -5.80 -13.01
CA GLN A 234 -12.56 -4.99 -14.13
C GLN A 234 -13.70 -4.13 -14.68
N LYS A 235 -13.39 -2.89 -15.02
CA LYS A 235 -14.38 -1.97 -15.61
C LYS A 235 -13.72 -1.05 -16.64
N ASP A 236 -14.31 -0.99 -17.83
CA ASP A 236 -14.04 0.05 -18.82
C ASP A 236 -14.88 1.29 -18.50
N PHE A 237 -14.23 2.44 -18.34
CA PHE A 237 -14.89 3.68 -17.96
C PHE A 237 -15.86 4.20 -19.04
N ALA A 238 -15.65 3.86 -20.31
CA ALA A 238 -16.59 4.20 -21.38
C ALA A 238 -17.96 3.51 -21.21
N THR A 239 -18.02 2.42 -20.43
CA THR A 239 -19.25 1.68 -20.13
C THR A 239 -19.98 2.21 -18.89
N VAL A 240 -19.50 3.29 -18.26
CA VAL A 240 -20.07 3.88 -17.05
C VAL A 240 -20.65 5.25 -17.39
N PRO A 241 -21.96 5.37 -17.65
CA PRO A 241 -22.56 6.63 -18.09
C PRO A 241 -22.32 7.81 -17.14
N ALA A 242 -22.22 7.56 -15.84
CA ALA A 242 -21.92 8.57 -14.83
C ALA A 242 -20.51 9.19 -14.96
N LEU A 243 -19.61 8.58 -15.75
CA LEU A 243 -18.30 9.13 -16.10
C LEU A 243 -18.30 9.94 -17.39
N ASN A 244 -19.44 10.12 -18.07
CA ASN A 244 -19.50 10.98 -19.24
C ASN A 244 -19.07 12.41 -18.89
N GLY A 245 -18.11 12.96 -19.65
CA GLY A 245 -17.51 14.27 -19.36
C GLY A 245 -16.46 14.27 -18.24
N ARG A 246 -16.05 13.08 -17.75
CA ARG A 246 -14.99 12.91 -16.77
C ARG A 246 -13.91 11.95 -17.30
N GLU A 247 -12.65 12.27 -17.04
CA GLU A 247 -11.52 11.39 -17.36
C GLU A 247 -10.81 10.97 -16.08
N VAL A 248 -10.71 9.68 -15.79
CA VAL A 248 -9.99 9.18 -14.60
C VAL A 248 -8.49 9.36 -14.79
N HIS A 249 -7.80 9.91 -13.79
CA HIS A 249 -6.35 10.10 -13.83
C HIS A 249 -5.70 9.95 -12.44
N HIS A 250 -4.42 9.58 -12.44
CA HIS A 250 -3.48 9.65 -11.29
C HIS A 250 -3.81 8.87 -10.00
N GLU A 251 -5.04 8.43 -9.75
CA GLU A 251 -5.37 7.72 -8.50
C GLU A 251 -6.51 6.69 -8.64
N CYS A 252 -6.31 5.55 -7.99
CA CYS A 252 -7.34 4.52 -7.74
C CYS A 252 -7.20 3.99 -6.30
N ARG A 253 -7.77 4.72 -5.35
CA ARG A 253 -7.61 4.45 -3.91
C ARG A 253 -8.58 3.36 -3.45
N PRO A 254 -8.12 2.23 -2.89
CA PRO A 254 -8.98 1.26 -2.24
C PRO A 254 -9.62 1.84 -0.97
N MET A 255 -10.94 1.71 -0.84
CA MET A 255 -11.69 2.19 0.33
C MET A 255 -12.07 1.05 1.29
N PRO A 256 -12.41 1.35 2.56
CA PRO A 256 -12.62 0.32 3.58
C PRO A 256 -13.78 -0.63 3.26
N ASP A 257 -14.83 -0.14 2.62
CA ASP A 257 -15.98 -0.93 2.15
C ASP A 257 -15.71 -1.68 0.83
N GLY A 258 -14.53 -1.47 0.23
CA GLY A 258 -14.13 -2.05 -1.04
C GLY A 258 -14.48 -1.19 -2.24
N SER A 259 -15.12 -0.03 -2.07
CA SER A 259 -15.25 0.93 -3.17
C SER A 259 -13.90 1.49 -3.59
N ILE A 260 -13.90 2.24 -4.70
CA ILE A 260 -12.71 2.82 -5.30
C ILE A 260 -12.88 4.34 -5.34
N GLY A 261 -11.98 5.07 -4.71
CA GLY A 261 -11.84 6.51 -4.92
C GLY A 261 -11.01 6.78 -6.18
N LEU A 262 -11.62 7.41 -7.17
CA LEU A 262 -10.97 7.75 -8.46
C LEU A 262 -10.88 9.26 -8.60
N VAL A 263 -9.69 9.77 -8.91
CA VAL A 263 -9.50 11.18 -9.27
C VAL A 263 -9.88 11.38 -10.74
N THR A 264 -10.59 12.46 -11.04
CA THR A 264 -11.14 12.74 -12.39
C THR A 264 -10.90 14.17 -12.84
N TYR A 265 -10.55 14.34 -14.11
CA TYR A 265 -10.67 15.64 -14.78
C TYR A 265 -12.12 15.92 -15.13
N ILE A 266 -12.46 17.21 -15.18
CA ILE A 266 -13.79 17.72 -15.56
C ILE A 266 -13.58 18.94 -16.46
N ASP A 267 -14.18 18.94 -17.64
CA ASP A 267 -14.15 20.09 -18.55
C ASP A 267 -15.38 20.97 -18.33
N LYS A 268 -15.19 22.28 -18.15
CA LYS A 268 -16.29 23.25 -18.03
C LYS A 268 -15.96 24.53 -18.78
N THR A 269 -16.99 25.11 -19.41
CA THR A 269 -16.88 26.36 -20.18
C THR A 269 -16.98 27.58 -19.28
N PHE A 270 -16.11 28.57 -19.49
CA PHE A 270 -16.09 29.85 -18.79
C PHE A 270 -15.88 31.00 -19.77
N ASP A 271 -16.41 32.17 -19.41
CA ASP A 271 -16.01 33.43 -20.02
C ASP A 271 -14.70 33.90 -19.38
N LEU A 272 -13.62 33.89 -20.15
CA LEU A 272 -12.29 34.34 -19.73
C LEU A 272 -11.86 35.63 -20.46
N THR A 273 -12.79 36.39 -21.05
CA THR A 273 -12.47 37.62 -21.78
C THR A 273 -11.73 38.65 -20.92
N ALA A 274 -12.08 38.77 -19.64
CA ALA A 274 -11.38 39.63 -18.68
C ALA A 274 -9.90 39.21 -18.44
N GLN A 275 -9.54 37.96 -18.72
CA GLN A 275 -8.19 37.41 -18.61
C GLN A 275 -7.49 37.30 -19.97
N GLY A 276 -8.08 37.85 -21.04
CA GLY A 276 -7.54 37.82 -22.41
C GLY A 276 -7.91 36.55 -23.20
N GLY A 277 -8.86 35.77 -22.71
CA GLY A 277 -9.44 34.62 -23.41
C GLY A 277 -10.66 34.99 -24.26
N THR A 278 -11.53 34.01 -24.45
CA THR A 278 -12.79 34.03 -25.19
C THR A 278 -13.97 33.84 -24.23
N THR A 279 -15.20 34.06 -24.72
CA THR A 279 -16.42 33.84 -23.94
C THR A 279 -16.76 32.37 -23.71
N THR A 280 -16.06 31.44 -24.38
CA THR A 280 -16.34 30.00 -24.36
C THR A 280 -15.09 29.17 -24.15
N ASP A 281 -14.14 29.65 -23.37
CA ASP A 281 -12.94 28.88 -23.05
C ASP A 281 -13.28 27.66 -22.20
N ILE A 282 -12.67 26.52 -22.54
CA ILE A 282 -12.78 25.30 -21.74
C ILE A 282 -11.64 25.29 -20.72
N VAL A 283 -12.02 25.17 -19.44
CA VAL A 283 -11.11 24.92 -18.33
C VAL A 283 -11.26 23.47 -17.89
N LYS A 284 -10.16 22.71 -17.92
CA LYS A 284 -10.05 21.36 -17.39
C LYS A 284 -9.68 21.44 -15.91
N GLY A 285 -10.68 21.30 -15.05
CA GLY A 285 -10.55 21.21 -13.60
C GLY A 285 -10.51 19.77 -13.12
N ASP A 286 -10.62 19.59 -11.82
CA ASP A 286 -10.42 18.31 -11.14
C ASP A 286 -11.59 17.97 -10.22
N GLY A 287 -11.70 16.69 -9.89
CA GLY A 287 -12.61 16.19 -8.87
C GLY A 287 -12.37 14.73 -8.55
N PHE A 288 -13.35 14.09 -7.94
CA PHE A 288 -13.31 12.66 -7.71
C PHE A 288 -14.68 12.02 -7.92
N VAL A 289 -14.67 10.71 -8.06
CA VAL A 289 -15.85 9.86 -7.97
C VAL A 289 -15.57 8.66 -7.07
N ILE A 290 -16.60 8.13 -6.42
CA ILE A 290 -16.54 6.87 -5.70
C ILE A 290 -17.27 5.81 -6.52
N MET A 291 -16.56 4.74 -6.88
CA MET A 291 -17.10 3.61 -7.64
C MET A 291 -17.25 2.39 -6.72
N ASN A 292 -18.43 1.80 -6.64
CA ASN A 292 -18.63 0.56 -5.88
C ASN A 292 -18.14 -0.68 -6.66
N ARG A 293 -18.18 -1.86 -6.02
CA ARG A 293 -17.76 -3.12 -6.64
C ARG A 293 -18.69 -3.67 -7.72
N ARG A 294 -19.82 -3.00 -8.00
CA ARG A 294 -20.69 -3.28 -9.16
C ARG A 294 -20.33 -2.40 -10.36
N GLY A 295 -19.38 -1.46 -10.21
CA GLY A 295 -18.99 -0.51 -11.23
C GLY A 295 -19.94 0.68 -11.36
N GLU A 296 -20.76 0.95 -10.34
CA GLU A 296 -21.66 2.10 -10.28
C GLU A 296 -20.99 3.26 -9.51
N ILE A 297 -21.22 4.49 -9.95
CA ILE A 297 -20.75 5.68 -9.25
C ILE A 297 -21.75 6.06 -8.15
N THR A 298 -21.31 6.06 -6.89
CA THR A 298 -22.14 6.35 -5.72
C THR A 298 -21.99 7.80 -5.23
N GLN A 299 -20.89 8.46 -5.60
CA GLN A 299 -20.62 9.85 -5.24
C GLN A 299 -19.77 10.52 -6.32
N GLN A 300 -19.98 11.82 -6.49
CA GLN A 300 -19.16 12.68 -7.35
C GLN A 300 -18.88 14.00 -6.64
N TRP A 301 -17.76 14.60 -6.98
CA TRP A 301 -17.37 15.93 -6.51
C TRP A 301 -16.68 16.71 -7.64
N SER A 302 -16.78 18.03 -7.61
CA SER A 302 -16.15 18.93 -8.58
C SER A 302 -15.50 20.12 -7.87
N CYS A 303 -14.29 20.49 -8.29
CA CYS A 303 -13.64 21.70 -7.79
C CYS A 303 -14.42 22.97 -8.14
N PHE A 304 -15.18 22.97 -9.24
CA PHE A 304 -15.90 24.14 -9.74
C PHE A 304 -17.07 24.58 -8.85
N ASP A 305 -17.47 23.76 -7.88
CA ASP A 305 -18.47 24.15 -6.86
C ASP A 305 -17.84 25.00 -5.75
N TYR A 306 -16.51 25.07 -5.68
CA TYR A 306 -15.76 25.67 -4.57
C TYR A 306 -14.71 26.69 -5.00
N VAL A 307 -14.24 26.62 -6.25
CA VAL A 307 -13.27 27.56 -6.81
C VAL A 307 -13.66 27.98 -8.22
N ASP A 308 -13.38 29.25 -8.54
CA ASP A 308 -13.72 29.87 -9.81
C ASP A 308 -12.44 30.23 -10.60
N PRO A 309 -12.20 29.61 -11.78
CA PRO A 309 -11.01 29.89 -12.58
C PRO A 309 -10.95 31.32 -13.12
N THR A 310 -12.06 32.05 -13.18
CA THR A 310 -12.06 33.47 -13.60
C THR A 310 -11.35 34.36 -12.59
N THR A 311 -11.24 33.92 -11.33
CA THR A 311 -10.54 34.64 -10.25
C THR A 311 -9.07 34.28 -10.12
N ASP A 312 -8.59 33.30 -10.90
CA ASP A 312 -7.22 32.83 -10.82
C ASP A 312 -6.28 33.70 -11.69
N PRO A 313 -5.29 34.38 -11.11
CA PRO A 313 -4.38 35.25 -11.86
C PRO A 313 -3.53 34.50 -12.89
N ASN A 314 -3.37 33.18 -12.72
CA ASN A 314 -2.55 32.32 -13.57
C ASN A 314 -3.35 31.63 -14.68
N ILE A 315 -4.68 31.78 -14.74
CA ILE A 315 -5.51 31.08 -15.73
C ILE A 315 -5.11 31.38 -17.19
N LYS A 316 -4.57 32.58 -17.43
CA LYS A 316 -4.05 33.04 -18.73
C LYS A 316 -2.72 32.43 -19.14
N ILE A 317 -1.98 31.81 -18.21
CA ILE A 317 -0.69 31.19 -18.52
C ILE A 317 -0.94 29.97 -19.41
N GLN A 318 -0.14 29.84 -20.47
CA GLN A 318 -0.26 28.75 -21.43
C GLN A 318 -0.25 27.38 -20.72
N GLY A 319 -1.27 26.57 -21.02
CA GLY A 319 -1.42 25.23 -20.46
C GLY A 319 -2.19 25.17 -19.15
N VAL A 320 -2.33 26.27 -18.38
CA VAL A 320 -3.06 26.24 -17.09
C VAL A 320 -4.52 25.87 -17.29
N LYS A 321 -5.25 26.51 -18.22
CA LYS A 321 -6.64 26.12 -18.50
C LYS A 321 -6.83 24.66 -18.97
N LYS A 322 -5.79 24.01 -19.51
CA LYS A 322 -5.85 22.61 -19.98
C LYS A 322 -5.61 21.60 -18.87
N ASP A 323 -5.16 22.05 -17.70
CA ASP A 323 -4.78 21.24 -16.55
C ASP A 323 -4.66 22.17 -15.33
N TRP A 324 -5.81 22.61 -14.82
CA TRP A 324 -5.89 23.80 -13.96
C TRP A 324 -5.29 23.57 -12.58
N LEU A 325 -5.87 22.71 -11.76
CA LEU A 325 -5.39 22.49 -10.39
C LEU A 325 -4.39 21.32 -10.34
N HIS A 326 -4.54 20.36 -11.25
CA HIS A 326 -3.73 19.13 -11.38
C HIS A 326 -3.82 18.29 -10.10
N ALA A 327 -5.01 17.73 -9.82
CA ALA A 327 -5.14 16.76 -8.75
C ALA A 327 -4.35 15.50 -9.09
N ASN A 328 -3.60 14.98 -8.12
CA ASN A 328 -2.75 13.82 -8.34
C ASN A 328 -2.83 12.77 -7.23
N SER A 329 -3.63 12.99 -6.20
CA SER A 329 -3.91 11.96 -5.20
C SER A 329 -5.28 12.13 -4.56
N PHE A 330 -5.79 11.03 -4.04
CA PHE A 330 -7.00 10.93 -3.23
C PHE A 330 -6.74 9.92 -2.13
N ASN A 331 -7.07 10.28 -0.90
CA ASN A 331 -6.99 9.41 0.27
C ASN A 331 -8.05 9.81 1.30
N TYR A 332 -8.20 9.02 2.37
CA TYR A 332 -9.21 9.28 3.40
C TYR A 332 -8.63 9.10 4.81
N ASP A 333 -9.26 9.74 5.79
CA ASP A 333 -8.97 9.51 7.21
C ASP A 333 -10.00 8.57 7.86
N SER A 334 -9.79 8.28 9.14
CA SER A 334 -10.67 7.43 9.95
C SER A 334 -12.06 8.02 10.21
N GLU A 335 -12.29 9.31 9.94
CA GLU A 335 -13.61 9.95 10.02
C GLU A 335 -14.36 9.86 8.69
N GLY A 336 -13.70 9.34 7.64
CA GLY A 336 -14.23 9.22 6.30
C GLY A 336 -14.14 10.53 5.49
N ASN A 337 -13.39 11.52 5.95
CA ASN A 337 -13.12 12.71 5.15
C ASN A 337 -12.06 12.41 4.09
N TYR A 338 -12.13 13.11 2.97
CA TYR A 338 -11.24 12.92 1.84
C TYR A 338 -10.16 14.00 1.76
N TYR A 339 -9.00 13.59 1.28
CA TYR A 339 -7.84 14.44 1.06
C TYR A 339 -7.39 14.34 -0.38
N MET A 340 -7.21 15.49 -1.01
CA MET A 340 -6.67 15.58 -2.37
C MET A 340 -5.47 16.54 -2.38
N THR A 341 -4.45 16.19 -3.17
CA THR A 341 -3.31 17.08 -3.42
C THR A 341 -3.38 17.64 -4.83
N PHE A 342 -3.17 18.96 -4.93
CA PHE A 342 -3.21 19.72 -6.17
C PHE A 342 -1.82 20.23 -6.48
N ASN A 343 -1.21 19.66 -7.51
CA ASN A 343 0.20 19.82 -7.80
C ASN A 343 0.56 21.26 -8.17
N ARG A 344 -0.26 21.88 -9.02
CA ARG A 344 0.08 23.17 -9.64
C ARG A 344 0.23 24.28 -8.60
N TYR A 345 -0.68 24.29 -7.63
CA TYR A 345 -0.72 25.28 -6.55
C TYR A 345 -0.07 24.80 -5.26
N GLY A 346 0.41 23.55 -5.21
CA GLY A 346 1.05 22.99 -4.03
C GLY A 346 0.11 22.98 -2.82
N GLU A 347 -1.12 22.51 -3.02
CA GLU A 347 -2.16 22.53 -1.99
C GLU A 347 -2.65 21.14 -1.57
N LEU A 348 -3.00 21.02 -0.29
CA LEU A 348 -3.73 19.88 0.28
C LEU A 348 -5.14 20.33 0.64
N TRP A 349 -6.16 19.67 0.10
CA TRP A 349 -7.56 19.99 0.37
C TRP A 349 -8.19 18.88 1.22
N LYS A 350 -8.95 19.26 2.24
CA LYS A 350 -9.82 18.34 3.00
C LYS A 350 -11.26 18.56 2.61
N ILE A 351 -11.96 17.48 2.28
CA ILE A 351 -13.36 17.47 1.83
C ILE A 351 -14.13 16.57 2.77
N ASP A 352 -15.28 17.04 3.26
CA ASP A 352 -16.19 16.23 4.07
C ASP A 352 -16.75 15.08 3.24
N GLY A 353 -16.52 13.85 3.67
CA GLY A 353 -16.85 12.67 2.85
C GLY A 353 -18.34 12.41 2.70
N LYS A 354 -19.18 12.97 3.58
CA LYS A 354 -20.64 12.76 3.56
C LYS A 354 -21.35 13.84 2.74
N THR A 355 -20.94 15.09 2.93
CA THR A 355 -21.61 16.27 2.37
C THR A 355 -20.91 16.79 1.12
N GLY A 356 -19.65 16.39 0.89
CA GLY A 356 -18.82 16.92 -0.19
C GLY A 356 -18.30 18.34 0.06
N LYS A 357 -18.57 18.93 1.23
CA LYS A 357 -18.15 20.29 1.57
C LYS A 357 -16.62 20.39 1.62
N LEU A 358 -16.04 21.36 0.92
CA LEU A 358 -14.63 21.72 1.12
C LEU A 358 -14.44 22.34 2.51
N LEU A 359 -13.68 21.66 3.36
CA LEU A 359 -13.45 22.08 4.75
C LEU A 359 -12.31 23.09 4.86
N TYR A 360 -11.17 22.77 4.24
CA TYR A 360 -10.02 23.67 4.17
C TYR A 360 -9.09 23.32 3.01
N ARG A 361 -8.21 24.27 2.68
CA ARG A 361 -7.07 24.10 1.78
C ARG A 361 -5.81 24.59 2.50
N ILE A 362 -4.78 23.76 2.59
CA ILE A 362 -3.46 24.14 3.07
C ILE A 362 -2.59 24.49 1.86
N GLY A 363 -1.95 25.66 1.87
CA GLY A 363 -1.05 26.09 0.80
C GLY A 363 -0.80 27.59 0.83
N GLU A 364 0.03 28.09 -0.09
CA GLU A 364 0.35 29.53 -0.17
C GLU A 364 -0.90 30.41 -0.37
N ASN A 365 -1.86 29.91 -1.16
CA ASN A 365 -3.15 30.54 -1.47
C ASN A 365 -4.33 29.78 -0.84
N GLY A 366 -4.02 28.88 0.10
CA GLY A 366 -5.00 28.08 0.83
C GLY A 366 -5.84 28.91 1.79
N THR A 367 -6.92 28.33 2.31
CA THR A 367 -7.71 28.93 3.40
C THR A 367 -6.95 28.89 4.73
N ILE A 368 -5.94 28.01 4.82
CA ILE A 368 -5.01 27.88 5.94
C ILE A 368 -3.60 27.98 5.36
N LYS A 369 -2.85 29.00 5.77
CA LYS A 369 -1.51 29.29 5.25
C LYS A 369 -0.45 28.84 6.25
N PRO A 370 0.43 27.88 5.92
CA PRO A 370 1.56 27.53 6.78
C PRO A 370 2.63 28.63 6.72
N GLU A 371 3.68 28.52 7.53
CA GLU A 371 4.87 29.38 7.38
C GLU A 371 5.49 29.21 5.98
N LYS A 372 6.10 30.27 5.44
CA LYS A 372 6.64 30.29 4.07
C LYS A 372 7.62 29.14 3.77
N LYS A 373 8.46 28.75 4.75
CA LYS A 373 9.40 27.62 4.60
C LYS A 373 8.70 26.27 4.34
N TYR A 374 7.41 26.17 4.65
CA TYR A 374 6.59 24.98 4.42
C TYR A 374 5.65 25.12 3.22
N PHE A 375 5.77 26.16 2.38
CA PHE A 375 5.10 26.13 1.08
C PHE A 375 5.67 25.00 0.24
N THR A 376 4.79 24.33 -0.51
CA THR A 376 5.19 23.20 -1.36
C THR A 376 5.10 23.59 -2.82
N HIS A 377 5.97 23.00 -3.63
CA HIS A 377 6.10 23.28 -5.06
C HIS A 377 6.05 21.95 -5.81
N GLY A 378 4.84 21.54 -6.16
CA GLY A 378 4.56 20.23 -6.74
C GLY A 378 4.19 19.18 -5.71
N MET A 379 3.26 19.48 -4.80
CA MET A 379 2.74 18.52 -3.81
C MET A 379 2.18 17.26 -4.48
N HIS A 380 2.42 16.10 -3.87
CA HIS A 380 1.82 14.82 -4.24
C HIS A 380 1.45 13.98 -3.01
N CYS A 381 0.57 13.00 -3.25
CA CYS A 381 0.37 11.82 -2.43
C CYS A 381 0.09 12.14 -0.95
N ALA A 382 -1.14 12.59 -0.67
CA ALA A 382 -1.64 12.68 0.70
C ALA A 382 -1.70 11.29 1.34
N ASN A 383 -1.09 11.17 2.51
CA ASN A 383 -1.13 10.00 3.39
C ASN A 383 -1.60 10.45 4.77
N PRO A 384 -2.93 10.46 5.03
CA PRO A 384 -3.49 10.78 6.33
C PRO A 384 -2.98 9.79 7.39
N LYS A 385 -2.38 10.31 8.47
CA LYS A 385 -2.02 9.55 9.67
C LYS A 385 -3.19 9.53 10.66
N ALA A 386 -3.92 10.64 10.73
CA ALA A 386 -5.14 10.82 11.50
C ALA A 386 -5.97 11.94 10.86
N PRO A 387 -7.23 12.15 11.28
CA PRO A 387 -7.97 13.35 10.87
C PRO A 387 -7.16 14.61 11.15
N ASN A 388 -7.04 15.47 10.14
CA ASN A 388 -6.25 16.71 10.18
C ASN A 388 -4.73 16.54 10.33
N GLU A 389 -4.18 15.33 10.31
CA GLU A 389 -2.74 15.07 10.41
C GLU A 389 -2.28 14.26 9.18
N VAL A 390 -1.71 14.94 8.18
CA VAL A 390 -1.53 14.39 6.83
C VAL A 390 -0.09 14.57 6.35
N LEU A 391 0.55 13.44 6.01
CA LEU A 391 1.87 13.41 5.38
C LEU A 391 1.72 13.64 3.87
N VAL A 392 2.54 14.51 3.30
CA VAL A 392 2.64 14.73 1.85
C VAL A 392 4.09 14.67 1.41
N ILE A 393 4.32 14.46 0.11
CA ILE A 393 5.62 14.74 -0.51
C ILE A 393 5.55 16.08 -1.25
N ASP A 394 6.52 16.94 -0.99
CA ASP A 394 6.84 18.11 -1.79
C ASP A 394 7.99 17.77 -2.73
N ASN A 395 7.76 17.93 -4.04
CA ASN A 395 8.81 17.75 -5.03
C ASN A 395 9.90 18.85 -4.95
N ALA A 396 9.59 19.99 -4.33
CA ALA A 396 10.48 21.14 -4.19
C ALA A 396 10.94 21.74 -5.54
N ARG A 397 10.06 21.73 -6.56
CA ARG A 397 10.41 22.13 -7.94
C ARG A 397 10.95 23.56 -8.08
N SER A 398 10.54 24.43 -7.19
CA SER A 398 10.85 25.87 -7.21
C SER A 398 11.74 26.27 -6.03
N ASP A 399 12.24 25.31 -5.26
CA ASP A 399 13.11 25.56 -4.12
C ASP A 399 14.58 25.38 -4.54
N SER A 400 15.40 26.41 -4.31
CA SER A 400 16.82 26.38 -4.65
C SER A 400 17.68 25.76 -3.57
N ASP A 401 17.16 25.52 -2.37
CA ASP A 401 17.97 25.29 -1.18
C ASP A 401 17.81 23.86 -0.64
N THR A 402 16.82 23.11 -1.14
CA THR A 402 16.48 21.76 -0.66
C THR A 402 16.16 20.77 -1.79
N GLY A 403 16.26 19.48 -1.49
CA GLY A 403 15.76 18.40 -2.33
C GLY A 403 14.26 18.18 -2.14
N SER A 404 13.74 17.05 -2.59
CA SER A 404 12.33 16.72 -2.28
C SER A 404 12.16 16.50 -0.76
N ARG A 405 10.99 16.86 -0.24
CA ARG A 405 10.73 16.90 1.20
C ARG A 405 9.46 16.15 1.56
N ALA A 406 9.46 15.45 2.69
CA ALA A 406 8.24 14.92 3.29
C ALA A 406 7.77 15.88 4.39
N ILE A 407 6.50 16.28 4.35
CA ILE A 407 5.96 17.27 5.29
C ILE A 407 4.69 16.70 5.92
N LEU A 408 4.64 16.68 7.25
CA LEU A 408 3.46 16.33 8.03
C LEU A 408 2.76 17.61 8.45
N TYR A 409 1.57 17.86 7.90
CA TYR A 409 0.72 18.97 8.34
C TYR A 409 -0.23 18.51 9.44
N LYS A 410 -0.43 19.36 10.45
CA LYS A 410 -1.44 19.17 11.50
C LYS A 410 -2.34 20.39 11.60
N VAL A 411 -3.60 20.26 11.22
CA VAL A 411 -4.58 21.35 11.16
C VAL A 411 -5.41 21.42 12.43
N ASN A 412 -5.62 22.63 12.93
CA ASN A 412 -6.72 22.93 13.85
C ASN A 412 -7.81 23.65 13.05
N GLU A 413 -8.93 22.95 12.80
CA GLU A 413 -10.02 23.47 11.98
C GLU A 413 -10.76 24.64 12.62
N GLN A 414 -10.83 24.69 13.97
CA GLN A 414 -11.54 25.75 14.69
C GLN A 414 -10.79 27.08 14.59
N SER A 415 -9.48 27.07 14.84
CA SER A 415 -8.64 28.26 14.73
C SER A 415 -8.18 28.54 13.30
N LYS A 416 -8.43 27.63 12.35
CA LYS A 416 -7.94 27.69 10.96
C LYS A 416 -6.42 27.87 10.90
N THR A 417 -5.69 27.16 11.76
CA THR A 417 -4.23 27.19 11.81
C THR A 417 -3.64 25.83 11.46
N VAL A 418 -2.39 25.82 11.02
CA VAL A 418 -1.64 24.59 10.74
C VAL A 418 -0.31 24.64 11.48
N THR A 419 0.09 23.52 12.07
CA THR A 419 1.46 23.28 12.55
C THR A 419 2.10 22.21 11.67
N VAL A 420 3.44 22.15 11.69
CA VAL A 420 4.22 21.16 10.95
C VAL A 420 5.05 20.36 11.94
N PRO A 421 4.52 19.25 12.49
CA PRO A 421 5.25 18.45 13.47
C PRO A 421 6.50 17.76 12.90
N MET A 422 6.58 17.60 11.58
CA MET A 422 7.74 17.01 10.90
C MET A 422 7.86 17.56 9.48
N ALA A 423 9.08 17.91 9.10
CA ALA A 423 9.47 18.22 7.73
C ALA A 423 10.85 17.61 7.50
N VAL A 424 10.94 16.52 6.74
CA VAL A 424 12.20 15.84 6.40
C VAL A 424 12.62 16.30 5.02
N ALA A 425 13.77 16.97 4.92
CA ALA A 425 14.25 17.57 3.69
C ALA A 425 15.47 16.85 3.15
N LEU A 426 15.37 16.23 1.97
CA LEU A 426 16.52 15.60 1.34
C LEU A 426 17.56 16.65 0.88
N PRO A 427 18.84 16.26 0.73
CA PRO A 427 19.84 17.06 0.03
C PRO A 427 19.38 17.53 -1.34
N LYS A 428 19.83 18.72 -1.78
CA LYS A 428 19.37 19.40 -3.01
C LYS A 428 19.47 18.55 -4.28
N ASP A 429 20.49 17.72 -4.40
CA ASP A 429 20.71 16.82 -5.54
C ASP A 429 19.73 15.64 -5.57
N LEU A 430 19.07 15.34 -4.45
CA LEU A 430 18.04 14.32 -4.26
C LEU A 430 16.64 14.94 -4.34
N SER A 431 16.27 15.34 -5.56
CA SER A 431 14.94 15.86 -5.90
C SER A 431 14.31 15.12 -7.07
N SER A 432 12.98 14.94 -7.01
CA SER A 432 12.17 14.45 -8.12
C SER A 432 11.29 15.57 -8.64
N SER A 433 11.32 15.83 -9.95
CA SER A 433 10.53 16.92 -10.53
C SER A 433 9.05 16.61 -10.66
N ASN A 434 8.61 15.36 -10.45
CA ASN A 434 7.20 14.98 -10.45
C ASN A 434 6.98 13.64 -9.74
N ARG A 435 5.71 13.25 -9.59
CA ARG A 435 5.28 11.99 -8.98
C ARG A 435 5.83 11.86 -7.56
N SER A 436 6.24 10.66 -7.16
CA SER A 436 6.78 10.33 -5.84
C SER A 436 5.73 10.21 -4.74
N ASN A 437 6.17 9.68 -3.61
CA ASN A 437 5.41 9.56 -2.37
C ASN A 437 6.36 9.56 -1.17
N ALA A 438 5.80 9.92 -0.01
CA ALA A 438 6.41 9.68 1.28
C ALA A 438 5.49 8.76 2.10
N GLN A 439 6.06 7.88 2.92
CA GLN A 439 5.29 6.97 3.76
C GLN A 439 6.06 6.65 5.04
N PHE A 440 5.37 6.57 6.17
CA PHE A 440 5.98 6.09 7.41
C PHE A 440 6.34 4.61 7.34
N ILE A 441 7.50 4.26 7.89
CA ILE A 441 7.91 2.87 8.18
C ILE A 441 8.13 2.78 9.69
N GLY A 442 7.30 2.00 10.39
CA GLY A 442 7.33 1.91 11.85
C GLY A 442 7.16 3.29 12.53
N GLU A 443 7.86 3.50 13.64
CA GLU A 443 7.83 4.76 14.40
C GLU A 443 9.00 5.70 14.08
N ASP A 444 10.10 5.19 13.50
CA ASP A 444 11.35 5.95 13.40
C ASP A 444 11.78 6.26 11.97
N LEU A 445 11.26 5.52 10.99
CA LEU A 445 11.74 5.57 9.62
C LEU A 445 10.70 6.19 8.68
N LEU A 446 11.21 6.70 7.58
CA LEU A 446 10.44 7.30 6.52
C LEU A 446 10.92 6.76 5.17
N LEU A 447 9.97 6.30 4.36
CA LEU A 447 10.15 6.08 2.93
C LEU A 447 9.98 7.42 2.21
N ILE A 448 10.96 7.81 1.40
CA ILE A 448 10.82 8.85 0.37
C ILE A 448 11.19 8.23 -0.96
N THR A 449 10.28 8.29 -1.92
CA THR A 449 10.57 7.88 -3.30
C THR A 449 10.91 9.10 -4.13
N LEU A 450 11.79 8.94 -5.13
CA LEU A 450 12.14 9.98 -6.08
C LEU A 450 11.98 9.41 -7.49
N SER A 451 10.76 9.50 -8.03
CA SER A 451 10.39 8.85 -9.28
C SER A 451 11.31 9.19 -10.46
N THR A 452 11.62 10.48 -10.69
CA THR A 452 12.46 10.87 -11.83
C THR A 452 13.95 10.60 -11.60
N LYS A 453 14.38 10.47 -10.34
CA LYS A 453 15.72 9.96 -9.98
C LYS A 453 15.78 8.44 -9.94
N LYS A 454 14.63 7.78 -10.08
CA LYS A 454 14.46 6.33 -10.01
C LYS A 454 14.96 5.76 -8.69
N GLN A 455 14.81 6.49 -7.59
CA GLN A 455 15.35 6.08 -6.29
C GLN A 455 14.25 5.83 -5.27
N ILE A 456 14.48 4.82 -4.44
CA ILE A 456 13.74 4.59 -3.20
C ILE A 456 14.72 4.82 -2.05
N ILE A 457 14.34 5.67 -1.11
CA ILE A 457 15.19 6.14 -0.02
C ILE A 457 14.46 5.88 1.30
N ILE A 458 15.19 5.32 2.26
CA ILE A 458 14.75 5.15 3.64
C ILE A 458 15.62 6.04 4.51
N THR A 459 14.99 6.90 5.30
CA THR A 459 15.66 7.84 6.20
C THR A 459 15.15 7.69 7.63
N ASP A 460 15.89 8.26 8.58
CA ASP A 460 15.28 8.70 9.84
C ASP A 460 14.34 9.89 9.61
N ARG A 461 13.65 10.35 10.67
CA ARG A 461 12.65 11.43 10.60
C ARG A 461 13.19 12.81 11.01
N ASN A 462 14.51 12.98 11.04
CA ASN A 462 15.12 14.28 11.35
C ASN A 462 14.92 15.28 10.21
N GLU A 463 14.86 16.57 10.54
CA GLU A 463 14.68 17.63 9.52
C GLU A 463 15.76 17.58 8.44
N THR A 464 17.01 17.38 8.87
CA THR A 464 18.13 16.95 8.03
C THR A 464 18.34 15.44 8.24
N PRO A 465 17.83 14.59 7.35
CA PRO A 465 17.80 13.15 7.57
C PRO A 465 19.17 12.49 7.39
N THR A 466 19.41 11.40 8.12
CA THR A 466 20.40 10.40 7.69
C THR A 466 19.72 9.42 6.73
N ILE A 467 20.30 9.23 5.54
CA ILE A 467 19.87 8.17 4.62
C ILE A 467 20.37 6.84 5.18
N LYS A 468 19.44 5.96 5.58
CA LYS A 468 19.76 4.64 6.14
C LYS A 468 19.87 3.58 5.07
N ARG A 469 19.08 3.70 3.99
CA ARG A 469 19.17 2.82 2.83
C ARG A 469 18.70 3.57 1.60
N SER A 470 19.35 3.33 0.47
CA SER A 470 18.84 3.81 -0.81
C SER A 470 19.20 2.83 -1.92
N PHE A 471 18.31 2.72 -2.89
CA PHE A 471 18.55 1.93 -4.07
C PHE A 471 17.94 2.59 -5.29
N MET A 472 18.58 2.35 -6.44
CA MET A 472 18.18 2.87 -7.74
C MET A 472 17.49 1.77 -8.55
N LEU A 473 16.37 2.11 -9.15
CA LEU A 473 15.69 1.29 -10.14
C LEU A 473 16.16 1.67 -11.55
N PRO A 474 16.17 0.74 -12.51
CA PRO A 474 16.60 1.02 -13.88
C PRO A 474 15.64 1.97 -14.62
N PHE A 475 14.38 2.01 -14.19
CA PHE A 475 13.31 2.75 -14.84
C PHE A 475 12.59 3.70 -13.88
N THR A 476 11.97 4.73 -14.45
CA THR A 476 11.07 5.61 -13.70
C THR A 476 9.77 4.89 -13.38
N PHE A 477 9.26 5.12 -12.17
CA PHE A 477 8.02 4.54 -11.65
C PHE A 477 7.08 5.66 -11.18
N TYR A 478 5.79 5.35 -10.98
CA TYR A 478 4.83 6.35 -10.50
C TYR A 478 4.99 6.60 -8.99
N ARG A 479 4.86 5.55 -8.19
CA ARG A 479 5.06 5.53 -6.73
C ARG A 479 5.65 4.17 -6.32
N ALA A 480 6.18 4.09 -5.12
CA ALA A 480 6.46 2.82 -4.47
C ALA A 480 5.84 2.82 -3.07
N GLN A 481 4.95 1.86 -2.80
CA GLN A 481 4.27 1.71 -1.52
C GLN A 481 5.02 0.69 -0.66
N TYR A 482 5.34 1.04 0.58
CA TYR A 482 5.79 0.08 1.57
C TYR A 482 4.59 -0.71 2.13
N ILE A 483 4.72 -2.02 2.14
CA ILE A 483 3.73 -2.96 2.65
C ILE A 483 4.42 -3.77 3.76
N PRO A 484 4.10 -3.55 5.04
CA PRO A 484 4.82 -4.18 6.15
C PRO A 484 4.62 -5.70 6.17
N THR A 485 3.43 -6.17 5.81
CA THR A 485 3.08 -7.59 5.81
C THR A 485 2.10 -7.92 4.70
N ILE A 486 2.29 -9.07 4.07
CA ILE A 486 1.28 -9.72 3.23
C ILE A 486 1.05 -11.09 3.83
N LYS A 487 -0.20 -11.41 4.15
CA LYS A 487 -0.58 -12.76 4.58
C LYS A 487 -0.76 -13.62 3.33
N TYR A 488 -0.18 -14.80 3.31
CA TYR A 488 -0.24 -15.65 2.12
C TYR A 488 -0.37 -17.08 2.57
#